data_AF-A0A2U3LJX5-F1
#
_entry.id   AF-A0A2U3LJX5-F1
#
_cell.length_a   1.000
_cell.length_b   1.000
_cell.length_c   1.000
_cell.angle_alpha   90.00
_cell.angle_beta   90.00
_cell.angle_gamma   90.00
#
_symmetry.space_group_name_H-M   'P 1'
#
loop_
_entity.id
_entity.type
_entity.pdbx_description
1 polymer ?
#
loop_
_entity_poly.entity_id
_entity_poly.type
_entity_poly.pdbx_seq_one_letter_code
_entity_poly.pdbx_strand_id
1 'polypeptide(L)'
;MREPFLDHRLVELALRQPVERKIVNGTGKWLLRQVVRGMLPAAVSEAPKRPVQTPQREWLRGPLREWAAGCIEEALDARGGEWLDRRAVRAAWREYCQGRGDNSFYVWQWISLGMMAEARMAVGSV
;
A
#
# COMPACT_ATOMS: atom_id res chain seq x y z
N MET A 1 12.99 -1.90 -14.49
CA MET A 1 12.15 -0.67 -14.42
C MET A 1 13.09 0.52 -14.27
N ARG A 2 12.71 1.73 -14.70
CA ARG A 2 13.47 2.96 -14.45
C ARG A 2 12.53 3.96 -13.77
N GLU A 3 13.02 4.66 -12.77
CA GLU A 3 12.27 5.65 -11.98
C GLU A 3 12.91 7.05 -12.15
N PRO A 4 12.57 7.81 -13.21
CA PRO A 4 13.28 9.05 -13.55
C PRO A 4 13.27 10.12 -12.46
N PHE A 5 12.24 10.13 -11.60
CA PHE A 5 12.15 11.06 -10.48
C PHE A 5 13.14 10.77 -9.34
N LEU A 6 13.79 9.61 -9.35
CA LEU A 6 14.82 9.21 -8.39
C LEU A 6 16.25 9.43 -8.91
N ASP A 7 16.42 10.10 -10.05
CA ASP A 7 17.74 10.55 -10.49
C ASP A 7 18.39 11.45 -9.43
N HIS A 8 19.63 11.13 -9.03
CA HIS A 8 20.31 11.82 -7.94
C HIS A 8 20.45 13.33 -8.18
N ARG A 9 20.63 13.77 -9.43
CA ARG A 9 20.76 15.20 -9.77
C ARG A 9 19.45 15.92 -9.58
N LEU A 10 18.34 15.28 -9.94
CA LEU A 10 17.00 15.81 -9.73
C LEU A 10 16.65 15.86 -8.24
N VAL A 11 17.02 14.82 -7.47
CA VAL A 11 16.81 14.79 -6.01
C VAL A 11 17.62 15.89 -5.32
N GLU A 12 18.90 16.05 -5.64
CA GLU A 12 19.74 17.13 -5.12
C GLU A 12 19.14 18.51 -5.42
N LEU A 13 18.70 18.73 -6.66
CA LEU A 13 18.04 19.98 -7.04
C LEU A 13 16.77 20.20 -6.23
N ALA A 14 15.92 19.18 -6.10
CA ALA A 14 14.66 19.26 -5.37
C ALA A 14 14.89 19.52 -3.87
N LEU A 15 15.93 18.93 -3.27
CA LEU A 15 16.27 19.16 -1.87
C LEU A 15 16.78 20.60 -1.63
N ARG A 16 17.59 21.15 -2.56
CA ARG A 16 18.11 22.52 -2.50
C ARG A 16 17.06 23.62 -2.69
N GLN A 17 15.87 23.30 -3.21
CA GLN A 17 14.83 24.31 -3.39
C GLN A 17 14.24 24.79 -2.04
N PRO A 18 13.94 26.09 -1.91
CA PRO A 18 13.19 26.62 -0.76
C PRO A 18 11.75 26.08 -0.73
N VAL A 19 11.14 26.04 0.46
CA VAL A 19 9.84 25.36 0.67
C VAL A 19 8.70 26.03 -0.10
N GLU A 20 8.79 27.33 -0.31
CA GLU A 20 7.83 28.17 -1.04
C GLU A 20 7.76 27.80 -2.53
N ARG A 21 8.78 27.10 -3.06
CA ARG A 21 8.72 26.53 -4.42
C ARG A 21 8.11 25.14 -4.46
N LYS A 22 8.02 24.46 -3.31
CA LYS A 22 7.48 23.10 -3.20
C LYS A 22 5.99 23.12 -2.88
N ILE A 23 5.59 24.03 -1.99
CA ILE A 23 4.23 24.16 -1.46
C ILE A 23 3.82 25.63 -1.48
N VAL A 24 2.70 25.94 -2.12
CA VAL A 24 2.11 27.29 -2.17
C VAL A 24 0.63 27.17 -1.90
N ASN A 25 0.09 27.91 -0.92
CA ASN A 25 -1.34 27.92 -0.57
C ASN A 25 -1.93 26.50 -0.41
N GLY A 26 -1.23 25.61 0.30
CA GLY A 26 -1.62 24.20 0.49
C GLY A 26 -1.44 23.29 -0.73
N THR A 27 -1.03 23.83 -1.88
CA THR A 27 -0.78 23.08 -3.11
C THR A 27 0.66 22.60 -3.16
N GLY A 28 0.86 21.29 -2.98
CA GLY A 28 2.17 20.65 -3.15
C GLY A 28 2.57 20.46 -4.62
N LYS A 29 3.84 20.09 -4.83
CA LYS A 29 4.48 19.93 -6.14
C LYS A 29 4.41 21.21 -6.99
N TRP A 30 4.35 22.38 -6.37
CA TRP A 30 4.02 23.64 -7.05
C TRP A 30 4.97 23.95 -8.22
N LEU A 31 6.29 23.92 -7.99
CA LEU A 31 7.30 24.14 -9.04
C LEU A 31 7.13 23.16 -10.21
N LEU A 32 6.89 21.88 -9.94
CA LEU A 32 6.68 20.88 -10.99
C LEU A 32 5.45 21.20 -11.83
N ARG A 33 4.36 21.67 -11.20
CA ARG A 33 3.14 22.10 -11.91
C ARG A 33 3.39 23.33 -12.79
N GLN A 34 4.22 24.27 -12.34
CA GLN A 34 4.61 25.42 -13.16
C GLN A 34 5.46 25.01 -14.36
N VAL A 35 6.41 24.08 -14.19
CA VAL A 35 7.26 23.58 -15.28
C VAL A 35 6.43 22.94 -16.40
N VAL A 36 5.39 22.16 -16.05
CA VAL A 36 4.54 21.48 -17.04
C VAL A 36 3.33 22.31 -17.49
N ARG A 37 3.19 23.55 -17.00
CA ARG A 37 2.09 24.44 -17.37
C ARG A 37 2.19 24.78 -18.85
N GLY A 38 1.09 24.57 -19.59
CA GLY A 38 1.06 24.74 -21.04
C GLY A 38 1.62 23.57 -21.84
N MET A 39 2.32 22.62 -21.19
CA MET A 39 2.73 21.35 -21.82
C MET A 39 1.63 20.27 -21.73
N LEU A 40 0.80 20.35 -20.68
CA LEU A 40 -0.31 19.42 -20.43
C LEU A 40 -1.61 20.20 -20.15
N PRO A 41 -2.79 19.62 -20.43
CA PRO A 41 -4.07 20.21 -20.05
C PRO A 41 -4.11 20.53 -18.55
N ALA A 42 -4.74 21.66 -18.18
CA ALA A 42 -4.87 22.09 -16.78
C ALA A 42 -5.53 21.00 -15.90
N ALA A 43 -6.49 20.25 -16.47
CA ALA A 43 -7.14 19.12 -15.80
C ALA A 43 -6.15 18.01 -15.36
N VAL A 44 -4.97 17.92 -15.97
CA VAL A 44 -3.90 16.97 -15.61
C VAL A 44 -2.84 17.63 -14.73
N SER A 45 -2.31 18.78 -15.16
CA SER A 45 -1.21 19.46 -14.47
C SER A 45 -1.62 20.06 -13.12
N GLU A 46 -2.91 20.38 -12.93
CA GLU A 46 -3.47 20.97 -11.70
C GLU A 46 -4.30 19.95 -10.89
N ALA A 47 -4.38 18.69 -11.36
CA ALA A 47 -5.12 17.63 -10.68
C ALA A 47 -4.64 17.43 -9.22
N PRO A 48 -5.54 17.13 -8.27
CA PRO A 48 -5.18 16.72 -6.92
C PRO A 48 -4.24 15.50 -6.93
N LYS A 49 -3.29 15.45 -5.99
CA LYS A 49 -2.43 14.26 -5.83
C LYS A 49 -3.31 13.08 -5.46
N ARG A 50 -3.36 12.08 -6.33
CA ARG A 50 -3.98 10.80 -6.03
C ARG A 50 -2.89 9.81 -5.65
N PRO A 51 -3.03 9.10 -4.51
CA PRO A 51 -2.18 7.95 -4.27
C PRO A 51 -2.44 6.90 -5.33
N VAL A 52 -1.40 6.18 -5.74
CA VAL A 52 -1.57 4.95 -6.53
C VAL A 52 -2.06 3.89 -5.55
N GLN A 53 -3.37 3.85 -5.34
CA GLN A 53 -4.00 2.82 -4.52
C GLN A 53 -4.35 1.67 -5.44
N THR A 54 -3.77 0.50 -5.18
CA THR A 54 -4.34 -0.74 -5.70
C THR A 54 -5.72 -0.91 -5.06
N PRO A 55 -6.72 -1.47 -5.78
CA PRO A 55 -8.06 -1.75 -5.25
C PRO A 55 -8.05 -2.94 -4.28
N GLN A 56 -7.07 -2.96 -3.39
CA GLN A 56 -6.81 -4.04 -2.45
C GLN A 56 -7.97 -4.18 -1.47
N ARG A 57 -8.61 -3.07 -1.08
CA ARG A 57 -9.78 -3.12 -0.20
C ARG A 57 -10.96 -3.80 -0.89
N GLU A 58 -11.23 -3.41 -2.12
CA GLU A 58 -12.31 -3.95 -2.94
C GLU A 58 -12.10 -5.44 -3.21
N TRP A 59 -10.85 -5.83 -3.52
CA TRP A 59 -10.51 -7.22 -3.77
C TRP A 59 -10.55 -8.08 -2.52
N LEU A 60 -9.87 -7.67 -1.43
CA LEU A 60 -9.81 -8.46 -0.20
C LEU A 60 -11.15 -8.53 0.54
N ARG A 61 -12.06 -7.57 0.35
CA ARG A 61 -13.42 -7.62 0.89
C ARG A 61 -14.41 -8.35 -0.03
N GLY A 62 -14.10 -8.42 -1.33
CA GLY A 62 -14.93 -9.03 -2.35
C GLY A 62 -14.32 -10.33 -2.88
N PRO A 63 -13.89 -10.37 -4.16
CA PRO A 63 -13.55 -11.60 -4.86
C PRO A 63 -12.40 -12.41 -4.22
N LEU A 64 -11.50 -11.77 -3.49
CA LEU A 64 -10.36 -12.44 -2.83
C LEU A 64 -10.60 -12.70 -1.34
N ARG A 65 -11.80 -12.45 -0.83
CA ARG A 65 -12.09 -12.56 0.61
C ARG A 65 -11.84 -13.96 1.16
N GLU A 66 -12.31 -14.99 0.46
CA GLU A 66 -12.15 -16.38 0.91
C GLU A 66 -10.69 -16.82 0.87
N TRP A 67 -9.99 -16.49 -0.22
CA TRP A 67 -8.55 -16.74 -0.34
C TRP A 67 -7.77 -16.05 0.79
N ALA A 68 -8.04 -14.77 1.04
CA ALA A 68 -7.38 -14.02 2.10
C ALA A 68 -7.67 -14.62 3.48
N ALA A 69 -8.91 -15.04 3.75
CA ALA A 69 -9.27 -15.72 4.98
C ALA A 69 -8.49 -17.03 5.15
N GLY A 70 -8.35 -17.82 4.09
CA GLY A 70 -7.54 -19.04 4.08
C GLY A 70 -6.08 -18.77 4.46
N CYS A 71 -5.44 -17.79 3.83
CA CYS A 71 -4.07 -17.42 4.18
C CYS A 71 -3.94 -16.92 5.62
N ILE A 72 -4.94 -16.18 6.14
CA ILE A 72 -4.91 -15.70 7.53
C ILE A 72 -5.02 -16.87 8.51
N GLU A 73 -5.90 -17.84 8.26
CA GLU A 73 -6.01 -19.02 9.11
C GLU A 73 -4.74 -19.87 9.06
N GLU A 74 -4.14 -20.06 7.88
CA GLU A 74 -2.83 -20.71 7.73
C GLU A 74 -1.74 -20.01 8.55
N ALA A 75 -1.71 -18.67 8.52
CA ALA A 75 -0.79 -17.88 9.32
C ALA A 75 -0.97 -18.13 10.83
N LEU A 76 -2.22 -18.26 11.28
CA LEU A 76 -2.56 -18.52 12.68
C LEU A 76 -2.27 -19.97 13.09
N ASP A 77 -2.49 -20.95 12.22
CA ASP A 77 -2.30 -22.36 12.53
C ASP A 77 -0.84 -22.79 12.49
N ALA A 78 -0.04 -22.14 11.65
CA ALA A 78 1.41 -22.24 11.70
C ALA A 78 2.01 -21.52 12.93
N ARG A 79 3.33 -21.26 12.89
CA ARG A 79 4.07 -20.53 13.93
C ARG A 79 3.51 -19.14 14.25
N GLY A 80 2.73 -18.54 13.35
CA GLY A 80 2.12 -17.23 13.60
C GLY A 80 1.12 -17.25 14.76
N GLY A 81 0.53 -18.40 15.10
CA GLY A 81 -0.31 -18.55 16.30
C GLY A 81 0.44 -18.43 17.62
N GLU A 82 1.77 -18.53 17.63
CA GLU A 82 2.62 -18.25 18.80
C GLU A 82 2.89 -16.75 18.97
N TRP A 83 2.78 -15.97 17.90
CA TRP A 83 3.11 -14.54 17.87
C TRP A 83 1.90 -13.63 17.80
N LEU A 84 0.77 -14.13 17.29
CA LEU A 84 -0.44 -13.38 17.05
C LEU A 84 -1.57 -13.85 17.96
N ASP A 85 -2.30 -12.90 18.55
CA ASP A 85 -3.56 -13.21 19.22
C ASP A 85 -4.62 -13.59 18.16
N ARG A 86 -4.93 -14.89 18.10
CA ARG A 86 -5.92 -15.47 17.18
C ARG A 86 -7.28 -14.77 17.27
N ARG A 87 -7.73 -14.43 18.49
CA ARG A 87 -9.03 -13.79 18.70
C ARG A 87 -9.02 -12.36 18.18
N ALA A 88 -7.94 -11.62 18.45
CA ALA A 88 -7.77 -10.25 17.97
C ALA A 88 -7.69 -10.20 16.44
N VAL A 89 -6.91 -11.08 15.81
CA VAL A 89 -6.75 -11.16 14.35
C VAL A 89 -8.10 -11.47 13.67
N ARG A 90 -8.82 -12.50 14.14
CA ARG A 90 -10.13 -12.85 13.57
C ARG A 90 -11.17 -11.73 13.77
N ALA A 91 -11.13 -11.02 14.90
CA ALA A 91 -12.00 -9.87 15.14
C ALA A 91 -11.70 -8.72 14.16
N ALA A 92 -10.43 -8.34 14.03
CA ALA A 92 -9.98 -7.30 13.12
C ALA A 92 -10.27 -7.66 11.65
N TRP A 93 -10.11 -8.93 11.25
CA TRP A 93 -10.48 -9.40 9.92
C TRP A 93 -11.98 -9.26 9.63
N ARG A 94 -12.84 -9.60 10.60
CA ARG A 94 -14.30 -9.40 10.46
C ARG A 94 -14.66 -7.93 10.33
N GLU A 95 -14.08 -7.06 11.16
CA GLU A 95 -14.31 -5.61 11.09
C GLU A 95 -13.85 -5.03 9.76
N TYR A 96 -12.69 -5.48 9.27
CA TYR A 96 -12.17 -5.12 7.96
C TYR A 96 -13.14 -5.52 6.84
N CYS A 97 -13.65 -6.76 6.86
CA CYS A 97 -14.63 -7.25 5.88
C CYS A 97 -15.95 -6.45 5.90
N GLN A 98 -16.36 -5.98 7.09
CA GLN A 98 -17.59 -5.19 7.28
C GLN A 98 -17.40 -3.70 6.94
N GLY A 99 -16.22 -3.28 6.48
CA GLY A 99 -15.93 -1.89 6.16
C GLY A 99 -15.75 -0.99 7.38
N ARG A 100 -15.67 -1.55 8.59
CA ARG A 100 -15.54 -0.81 9.85
C ARG A 100 -14.09 -0.55 10.27
N GLY A 101 -13.12 -1.06 9.50
CA GLY A 101 -11.70 -0.84 9.72
C GLY A 101 -11.00 -0.29 8.47
N ASP A 102 -10.25 0.80 8.63
CA ASP A 102 -9.54 1.46 7.51
C ASP A 102 -8.15 0.88 7.22
N ASN A 103 -7.63 0.01 8.08
CA ASN A 103 -6.25 -0.41 8.01
C ASN A 103 -6.08 -1.78 7.34
N SER A 104 -5.85 -1.79 6.02
CA SER A 104 -5.48 -3.00 5.25
C SER A 104 -4.03 -3.45 5.46
N PHE A 105 -3.21 -2.68 6.18
CA PHE A 105 -1.79 -2.97 6.34
C PHE A 105 -1.54 -4.31 7.05
N TYR A 106 -2.22 -4.55 8.17
CA TYR A 106 -2.08 -5.79 8.92
C TYR A 106 -2.65 -7.00 8.19
N VAL A 107 -3.76 -6.81 7.46
CA VAL A 107 -4.38 -7.87 6.64
C VAL A 107 -3.35 -8.43 5.65
N TRP A 108 -2.60 -7.55 4.98
CA TRP A 108 -1.57 -7.98 4.04
C TRP A 108 -0.39 -8.71 4.71
N GLN A 109 -0.02 -8.29 5.92
CA GLN A 109 1.04 -8.96 6.69
C GLN A 109 0.63 -10.38 7.08
N TRP A 110 -0.62 -10.58 7.52
CA TRP A 110 -1.14 -11.91 7.86
C TRP A 110 -1.23 -12.82 6.64
N ILE A 111 -1.75 -12.29 5.51
CA ILE A 111 -1.77 -13.04 4.24
C ILE A 111 -0.36 -13.46 3.85
N SER A 112 0.60 -12.53 3.88
CA SER A 112 1.99 -12.81 3.53
C SER A 112 2.60 -13.88 4.44
N LEU A 113 2.29 -13.82 5.74
CA LEU A 113 2.74 -14.81 6.71
C LEU A 113 2.19 -16.21 6.40
N GLY A 114 0.90 -16.32 6.08
CA GLY A 114 0.27 -17.59 5.68
C GLY A 114 0.89 -18.16 4.41
N MET A 115 1.08 -17.32 3.39
CA MET A 115 1.74 -17.74 2.14
C MET A 115 3.18 -18.24 2.37
N MET A 116 3.92 -17.59 3.28
CA MET A 116 5.27 -18.05 3.64
C MET A 116 5.26 -19.37 4.43
N ALA A 117 4.23 -19.62 5.23
CA ALA A 117 4.07 -20.88 5.95
C ALA A 117 3.77 -22.04 4.98
N GLU A 118 2.83 -21.84 4.06
CA GLU A 118 2.47 -22.81 3.02
C GLU A 118 3.66 -23.16 2.12
N ALA A 119 4.40 -22.14 1.65
CA ALA A 119 5.57 -22.34 0.79
C ALA A 119 6.69 -23.16 1.47
N ARG A 120 6.84 -23.08 2.80
CA ARG A 120 7.82 -23.87 3.54
C ARG A 120 7.41 -25.34 3.70
N MET A 121 6.11 -25.61 3.85
CA MET A 121 5.59 -26.99 3.88
C MET A 121 5.84 -27.70 2.54
N ALA A 122 5.69 -26.99 1.42
CA ALA A 122 5.95 -27.52 0.09
C ALA A 122 7.44 -27.88 -0.16
N VAL A 123 8.38 -27.17 0.47
CA VAL A 123 9.83 -27.39 0.30
C VAL A 123 10.37 -28.48 1.24
N GLY A 124 9.73 -28.74 2.38
CA GLY A 124 10.14 -29.78 3.34
C GLY A 124 9.69 -31.22 3.02
N SER A 125 9.12 -31.46 1.84
CA SER A 125 8.55 -32.75 1.41
C SER A 125 9.45 -33.54 0.43
N VAL A 126 10.76 -33.26 0.41
CA VAL A 126 11.78 -33.98 -0.39
C VAL A 126 12.82 -34.58 0.54
#